data_AF-A0A8T9CII7-F1
#
_entry.id   AF-A0A8T9CII7-F1
#
_cell.length_a   1.000
_cell.length_b   1.000
_cell.length_c   1.000
_cell.angle_alpha   90.00
_cell.angle_beta   90.00
_cell.angle_gamma   90.00
#
_symmetry.space_group_name_H-M   'P 1'
#
loop_
_entity.id
_entity.type
_entity.pdbx_description
1 polymer ?
#
loop_
_entity_poly.entity_id
_entity_poly.type
_entity_poly.pdbx_seq_one_letter_code
_entity_poly.pdbx_strand_id
1 'polypeptide(L)'
;MLAARVMKKVLSGRADCAQIRQARTRVRPGNCTLGSQSVVVLTIRETATEKPGTPSRHHEQHHFQSRGSSSSARAAVTAQCPDYSDYAQQKHQPFSAGKYQLSYMRPEPACRTFNSSVVEDTIASMQSVIKDPDLYRIFQNSFPNSLDTAVKWKGVAANNSEEELTFLITGDINAMWLRDSANQMQSYLPLVTANSSKDSLASLYRGVINLQARYVLEAPHCNSFQPPVESGIGPSVNQVLPDVFTPNVSNDTVFECKYELDSLAAFLEISTNYYQATGDIDFFRKFQWVDAVNTVIATTEALLVGTYASNGSVNVLPYTWERTTTSATETLDNSGRGNPVQDGTGLIRSAFRPSDDSWVSFYAPDLASN
;
A
#
# COMPACT_ATOMS: atom_id res chain seq x y z
N MET A 1 15.86 0.31 8.25
CA MET A 1 16.66 1.56 8.21
C MET A 1 16.08 2.67 7.33
N LEU A 2 15.36 2.36 6.24
CA LEU A 2 14.93 3.37 5.26
C LEU A 2 13.64 4.12 5.66
N ALA A 3 12.64 3.44 6.24
CA ALA A 3 11.49 4.08 6.88
C ALA A 3 11.94 5.07 7.96
N ALA A 4 12.96 4.72 8.75
CA ALA A 4 13.58 5.63 9.73
C ALA A 4 14.26 6.85 9.07
N ARG A 5 14.76 6.75 7.82
CA ARG A 5 15.30 7.90 7.06
C ARG A 5 14.18 8.80 6.55
N VAL A 6 13.07 8.21 6.06
CA VAL A 6 11.86 8.97 5.71
C VAL A 6 11.35 9.69 6.95
N MET A 7 11.15 8.98 8.05
CA MET A 7 10.73 9.54 9.34
C MET A 7 11.69 10.62 9.83
N LYS A 8 13.00 10.41 9.78
CA LYS A 8 13.99 11.44 10.14
C LYS A 8 13.89 12.67 9.24
N LYS A 9 13.67 12.53 7.93
CA LYS A 9 13.45 13.68 7.01
C LYS A 9 12.10 14.38 7.26
N VAL A 10 11.04 13.61 7.51
CA VAL A 10 9.72 14.15 7.85
C VAL A 10 9.79 14.95 9.15
N LEU A 11 10.41 14.39 10.20
CA LEU A 11 10.51 15.01 11.53
C LEU A 11 11.57 16.12 11.63
N SER A 12 12.69 16.02 10.91
CA SER A 12 13.74 17.07 10.94
C SER A 12 13.31 18.41 10.33
N GLY A 13 12.26 18.43 9.50
CA GLY A 13 11.63 19.68 9.07
C GLY A 13 10.80 20.38 10.15
N ARG A 14 10.62 19.79 11.34
CA ARG A 14 10.04 20.42 12.54
C ARG A 14 11.07 21.09 13.45
N ALA A 15 12.35 21.14 13.08
CA ALA A 15 13.37 21.81 13.89
C ALA A 15 13.26 23.35 13.78
N ASP A 16 12.15 23.90 14.23
CA ASP A 16 12.13 25.26 14.75
C ASP A 16 12.71 25.19 16.17
N CYS A 17 13.78 25.95 16.44
CA CYS A 17 14.64 25.82 17.62
C CYS A 17 13.98 26.15 18.97
N ALA A 18 12.65 26.26 19.03
CA ALA A 18 11.92 26.73 20.21
C ALA A 18 11.36 25.61 21.12
N GLN A 19 11.11 24.39 20.61
CA GLN A 19 10.42 23.35 21.40
C GLN A 19 11.32 22.28 22.05
N ILE A 20 12.63 22.27 21.80
CA ILE A 20 13.59 21.43 22.54
C ILE A 20 14.15 22.21 23.74
N ARG A 21 13.27 22.78 24.58
CA ARG A 21 13.68 23.52 25.79
C ARG A 21 12.94 23.17 27.08
N GLN A 22 12.15 22.09 27.08
CA GLN A 22 11.51 21.59 28.30
C GLN A 22 11.78 20.11 28.55
N ALA A 23 13.06 19.72 28.55
CA ALA A 23 13.53 18.51 29.22
C ALA A 23 15.06 18.55 29.32
N ARG A 24 15.59 19.36 30.24
CA ARG A 24 16.93 19.21 30.88
C ARG A 24 17.22 20.45 31.72
N THR A 25 16.88 20.38 32.99
CA THR A 25 17.46 21.26 34.01
C THR A 25 18.90 20.83 34.29
N ARG A 26 19.79 21.83 34.31
CA ARG A 26 21.22 21.84 34.69
C ARG A 26 22.21 21.29 33.65
N VAL A 27 22.86 22.22 32.92
CA VAL A 27 24.31 22.49 32.87
C VAL A 27 24.53 23.71 31.92
N ARG A 28 25.51 24.57 32.25
CA ARG A 28 25.84 25.86 31.60
C ARG A 28 26.40 25.70 30.16
N PRO A 29 26.43 26.79 29.33
CA PRO A 29 26.46 26.69 27.88
C PRO A 29 27.88 26.50 27.31
N GLY A 30 28.01 25.66 26.28
CA GLY A 30 29.20 25.51 25.47
C GLY A 30 28.81 25.19 24.01
N ASN A 31 29.48 25.86 23.07
CA ASN A 31 29.18 25.93 21.64
C ASN A 31 28.92 24.58 20.94
N CYS A 32 27.88 24.54 20.10
CA CYS A 32 27.70 23.50 19.08
C CYS A 32 28.57 23.81 17.86
N THR A 33 29.70 23.12 17.72
CA THR A 33 30.41 22.95 16.45
C THR A 33 30.17 21.52 15.94
N LEU A 34 29.49 21.38 14.81
CA LEU A 34 29.38 20.11 14.09
C LEU A 34 30.69 19.86 13.33
N GLY A 35 31.42 18.85 13.78
CA GLY A 35 32.59 18.31 13.09
C GLY A 35 32.18 17.63 11.78
N SER A 36 32.80 18.09 10.71
CA SER A 36 32.79 17.51 9.38
C SER A 36 33.51 16.16 9.38
N GLN A 37 32.85 15.12 8.86
CA GLN A 37 33.54 13.96 8.29
C GLN A 37 33.14 13.83 6.83
N SER A 38 34.17 13.94 5.99
CA SER A 38 34.15 13.86 4.54
C SER A 38 33.66 12.49 4.07
N VAL A 39 32.68 12.48 3.17
CA VAL A 39 32.43 11.34 2.28
C VAL A 39 32.79 11.78 0.87
N VAL A 40 33.74 11.06 0.29
CA VAL A 40 34.27 11.24 -1.06
C VAL A 40 33.15 11.00 -2.07
N VAL A 41 32.77 12.04 -2.81
CA VAL A 41 31.81 11.96 -3.93
C VAL A 41 32.60 11.72 -5.21
N LEU A 42 32.53 10.51 -5.75
CA LEU A 42 32.94 10.23 -7.13
C LEU A 42 31.89 10.81 -8.08
N THR A 43 32.24 11.92 -8.73
CA THR A 43 31.42 12.57 -9.75
C THR A 43 31.82 12.04 -11.13
N ILE A 44 30.91 11.35 -11.82
CA ILE A 44 31.04 11.14 -13.26
C ILE A 44 30.26 12.28 -13.94
N ARG A 45 30.99 13.12 -14.67
CA ARG A 45 30.45 14.20 -15.52
C ARG A 45 30.10 13.60 -16.87
N GLU A 46 28.88 13.84 -17.35
CA GLU A 46 28.58 13.84 -18.77
C GLU A 46 28.04 15.21 -19.19
N THR A 47 28.67 15.73 -20.23
CA THR A 47 28.52 17.07 -20.79
C THR A 47 27.45 17.06 -21.88
N ALA A 48 26.42 17.90 -21.74
CA ALA A 48 25.50 18.23 -22.83
C ALA A 48 26.05 19.43 -23.63
N THR A 49 26.12 19.29 -24.94
CA THR A 49 26.44 20.37 -25.90
C THR A 49 25.20 20.74 -26.71
N GLU A 50 24.75 21.98 -26.59
CA GLU A 50 23.76 22.64 -27.46
C GLU A 50 24.42 23.33 -28.67
N LYS A 51 23.65 23.46 -29.78
CA LYS A 51 23.47 24.62 -30.71
C LYS A 51 22.93 24.16 -32.11
N PRO A 52 22.46 25.05 -33.04
CA PRO A 52 21.33 25.99 -32.94
C PRO A 52 20.42 26.08 -34.22
N GLY A 53 19.20 26.62 -34.06
CA GLY A 53 18.45 27.58 -34.93
C GLY A 53 18.26 27.49 -36.48
N THR A 54 16.98 27.29 -36.90
CA THR A 54 16.13 27.97 -37.96
C THR A 54 16.52 27.97 -39.46
N PRO A 55 15.60 28.23 -40.47
CA PRO A 55 14.28 28.91 -40.42
C PRO A 55 13.07 28.37 -41.27
N SER A 56 11.87 28.79 -40.84
CA SER A 56 10.64 29.25 -41.54
C SER A 56 10.25 28.81 -42.97
N ARG A 57 8.95 28.47 -43.18
CA ARG A 57 8.17 28.75 -44.41
C ARG A 57 6.64 28.81 -44.16
N HIS A 58 6.00 29.68 -44.94
CA HIS A 58 4.61 30.15 -44.95
C HIS A 58 3.56 29.19 -45.56
N HIS A 59 2.29 29.65 -45.47
CA HIS A 59 1.03 29.26 -46.15
C HIS A 59 0.09 28.36 -45.32
N GLU A 60 -1.23 28.56 -45.24
CA GLU A 60 -2.17 29.56 -45.76
C GLU A 60 -3.47 29.43 -44.96
N GLN A 61 -4.24 30.52 -44.85
CA GLN A 61 -5.54 30.55 -44.19
C GLN A 61 -6.63 29.94 -45.09
N HIS A 62 -7.52 29.13 -44.52
CA HIS A 62 -8.87 28.98 -45.07
C HIS A 62 -9.93 29.09 -43.96
N HIS A 63 -10.71 30.15 -44.06
CA HIS A 63 -11.98 30.34 -43.38
C HIS A 63 -13.03 29.36 -43.95
N PHE A 64 -13.77 28.67 -43.08
CA PHE A 64 -15.11 28.17 -43.39
C PHE A 64 -16.03 28.41 -42.19
N GLN A 65 -17.15 29.11 -42.43
CA GLN A 65 -18.19 29.40 -41.44
C GLN A 65 -19.43 28.51 -41.65
N SER A 66 -20.00 28.11 -40.52
CA SER A 66 -21.41 27.82 -40.24
C SER A 66 -21.99 26.43 -40.64
N ARG A 67 -22.49 25.68 -39.65
CA ARG A 67 -23.91 25.63 -39.23
C ARG A 67 -24.18 24.49 -38.22
N GLY A 68 -24.91 24.83 -37.15
CA GLY A 68 -26.07 24.06 -36.68
C GLY A 68 -25.91 22.70 -35.98
N SER A 69 -26.17 22.70 -34.68
CA SER A 69 -27.08 21.77 -33.98
C SER A 69 -26.97 20.26 -34.24
N SER A 70 -26.40 19.53 -33.28
CA SER A 70 -27.15 18.47 -32.57
C SER A 70 -26.43 18.09 -31.28
N SER A 71 -27.04 18.44 -30.15
CA SER A 71 -26.70 17.87 -28.85
C SER A 71 -27.14 16.41 -28.84
N SER A 72 -26.32 15.51 -29.39
CA SER A 72 -26.46 14.09 -29.09
C SER A 72 -25.88 13.87 -27.70
N ALA A 73 -26.76 13.83 -26.71
CA ALA A 73 -26.46 13.24 -25.43
C ALA A 73 -25.99 11.80 -25.70
N ARG A 74 -24.68 11.56 -25.60
CA ARG A 74 -24.14 10.20 -25.46
C ARG A 74 -24.74 9.67 -24.17
N ALA A 75 -25.81 8.89 -24.29
CA ALA A 75 -26.19 7.96 -23.25
C ALA A 75 -24.95 7.12 -22.97
N ALA A 76 -24.36 7.29 -21.78
CA ALA A 76 -23.35 6.38 -21.30
C ALA A 76 -24.00 5.00 -21.29
N VAL A 77 -23.62 4.15 -22.24
CA VAL A 77 -23.93 2.73 -22.14
C VAL A 77 -23.22 2.29 -20.87
N THR A 78 -23.99 2.07 -19.80
CA THR A 78 -23.46 1.46 -18.59
C THR A 78 -22.96 0.10 -19.02
N ALA A 79 -21.64 -0.05 -19.15
CA ALA A 79 -21.04 -1.32 -19.54
C ALA A 79 -21.49 -2.35 -18.50
N GLN A 80 -22.13 -3.42 -18.96
CA GLN A 80 -22.50 -4.53 -18.10
C GLN A 80 -21.21 -5.31 -17.79
N CYS A 81 -20.49 -4.88 -16.77
CA CYS A 81 -19.23 -5.49 -16.37
C CYS A 81 -19.51 -6.70 -15.47
N PRO A 82 -19.13 -7.92 -15.90
CA PRO A 82 -19.27 -9.09 -15.05
C PRO A 82 -18.34 -8.98 -13.84
N ASP A 83 -18.69 -9.68 -12.75
CA ASP A 83 -17.74 -9.88 -11.66
C ASP A 83 -16.50 -10.61 -12.18
N TYR A 84 -15.32 -10.15 -11.77
CA TYR A 84 -14.08 -10.70 -12.31
C TYR A 84 -13.86 -12.16 -11.88
N SER A 85 -14.34 -12.56 -10.70
CA SER A 85 -14.22 -13.93 -10.20
C SER A 85 -15.03 -14.90 -11.05
N ASP A 86 -16.20 -14.47 -11.54
CA ASP A 86 -17.00 -15.24 -12.49
C ASP A 86 -16.38 -15.21 -13.89
N TYR A 87 -15.89 -14.05 -14.33
CA TYR A 87 -15.23 -13.89 -15.62
C TYR A 87 -14.00 -14.80 -15.73
N ALA A 88 -13.15 -14.85 -14.71
CA ALA A 88 -11.89 -15.59 -14.71
C ALA A 88 -12.06 -17.11 -14.76
N GLN A 89 -13.26 -17.64 -14.48
CA GLN A 89 -13.55 -19.08 -14.56
C GLN A 89 -13.69 -19.59 -15.99
N GLN A 90 -13.77 -18.70 -16.99
CA GLN A 90 -14.01 -19.06 -18.38
C GLN A 90 -12.82 -18.71 -19.27
N LYS A 91 -12.69 -19.43 -20.40
CA LYS A 91 -11.68 -19.11 -21.42
C LYS A 91 -12.20 -18.04 -22.37
N HIS A 92 -11.39 -17.01 -22.60
CA HIS A 92 -11.74 -15.89 -23.45
C HIS A 92 -10.77 -15.73 -24.61
N GLN A 93 -11.33 -15.42 -25.77
CA GLN A 93 -10.59 -15.03 -26.97
C GLN A 93 -10.10 -13.57 -26.84
N PRO A 94 -9.06 -13.17 -27.59
CA PRO A 94 -8.24 -14.00 -28.47
C PRO A 94 -7.22 -14.85 -27.68
N PHE A 95 -7.03 -16.11 -28.06
CA PHE A 95 -5.94 -16.93 -27.51
C PHE A 95 -4.55 -16.44 -27.96
N SER A 96 -3.53 -16.65 -27.13
CA SER A 96 -2.14 -16.43 -27.54
C SER A 96 -1.76 -17.36 -28.70
N ALA A 97 -0.77 -16.93 -29.51
CA ALA A 97 -0.29 -17.70 -30.65
C ALA A 97 0.71 -18.82 -30.27
N GLY A 98 0.98 -19.01 -28.97
CA GLY A 98 1.92 -20.00 -28.48
C GLY A 98 1.34 -21.41 -28.42
N LYS A 99 2.17 -22.33 -27.90
CA LYS A 99 1.84 -23.75 -27.79
C LYS A 99 0.61 -23.98 -26.90
N TYR A 100 0.47 -23.19 -25.84
CA TYR A 100 -0.57 -23.37 -24.82
C TYR A 100 -1.85 -22.61 -25.10
N GLN A 101 -1.86 -21.69 -26.08
CA GLN A 101 -3.04 -20.93 -26.50
C GLN A 101 -3.80 -20.33 -25.30
N LEU A 102 -3.07 -19.61 -24.44
CA LEU A 102 -3.57 -19.01 -23.22
C LEU A 102 -4.63 -17.93 -23.51
N SER A 103 -5.71 -17.94 -22.72
CA SER A 103 -6.82 -16.98 -22.80
C SER A 103 -6.38 -15.54 -22.55
N TYR A 104 -7.14 -14.59 -23.10
CA TYR A 104 -7.04 -13.18 -22.72
C TYR A 104 -7.88 -12.95 -21.46
N MET A 105 -7.25 -12.70 -20.32
CA MET A 105 -7.97 -12.64 -19.04
C MET A 105 -8.15 -11.22 -18.51
N ARG A 106 -7.80 -10.18 -19.28
CA ARG A 106 -8.08 -8.82 -18.84
C ARG A 106 -9.56 -8.47 -19.10
N PRO A 107 -10.25 -7.77 -18.19
CA PRO A 107 -11.55 -7.19 -18.48
C PRO A 107 -11.49 -6.27 -19.72
N GLU A 108 -12.64 -6.14 -20.37
CA GLU A 108 -12.86 -5.12 -21.38
C GLU A 108 -12.45 -3.74 -20.85
N PRO A 109 -11.87 -2.83 -21.67
CA PRO A 109 -11.35 -1.55 -21.20
C PRO A 109 -12.33 -0.72 -20.36
N ALA A 110 -13.62 -0.76 -20.71
CA ALA A 110 -14.68 -0.06 -19.97
C ALA A 110 -14.99 -0.64 -18.58
N CYS A 111 -14.52 -1.86 -18.31
CA CYS A 111 -14.73 -2.60 -17.06
C CYS A 111 -13.50 -2.64 -16.17
N ARG A 112 -12.39 -2.00 -16.58
CA ARG A 112 -11.17 -1.91 -15.77
C ARG A 112 -11.35 -0.89 -14.66
N THR A 113 -10.98 -1.26 -13.43
CA THR A 113 -11.23 -0.43 -12.24
C THR A 113 -10.32 0.80 -12.15
N PHE A 114 -9.15 0.78 -12.81
CA PHE A 114 -8.24 1.90 -12.91
C PHE A 114 -7.45 1.82 -14.22
N ASN A 115 -7.41 2.92 -14.98
CA ASN A 115 -6.70 2.98 -16.26
C ASN A 115 -5.43 3.81 -16.11
N SER A 116 -4.31 3.28 -16.61
CA SER A 116 -3.01 3.94 -16.55
C SER A 116 -2.30 3.82 -17.90
N SER A 117 -2.10 4.95 -18.58
CA SER A 117 -1.45 4.97 -19.90
C SER A 117 -0.03 4.42 -19.84
N VAL A 118 0.74 4.75 -18.80
CA VAL A 118 2.11 4.23 -18.63
C VAL A 118 2.14 2.71 -18.46
N VAL A 119 1.10 2.12 -17.87
CA VAL A 119 0.97 0.66 -17.74
C VAL A 119 0.63 0.03 -19.09
N GLU A 120 -0.31 0.59 -19.84
CA GLU A 120 -0.63 0.11 -21.20
C GLU A 120 0.58 0.22 -22.15
N ASP A 121 1.31 1.34 -22.10
CA ASP A 121 2.53 1.56 -22.88
C ASP A 121 3.62 0.54 -22.49
N THR A 122 3.76 0.27 -21.19
CA THR A 122 4.68 -0.77 -20.69
C THR A 122 4.30 -2.14 -21.24
N ILE A 123 3.02 -2.51 -21.17
CA ILE A 123 2.52 -3.78 -21.72
C ILE A 123 2.82 -3.90 -23.21
N ALA A 124 2.50 -2.87 -23.99
CA ALA A 124 2.78 -2.85 -25.42
C ALA A 124 4.28 -2.98 -25.73
N SER A 125 5.13 -2.27 -24.97
CA SER A 125 6.59 -2.33 -25.16
C SER A 125 7.17 -3.72 -24.85
N MET A 126 6.64 -4.40 -23.83
CA MET A 126 7.10 -5.72 -23.41
C MET A 126 6.79 -6.82 -24.42
N GLN A 127 5.85 -6.61 -25.35
CA GLN A 127 5.64 -7.53 -26.47
C GLN A 127 6.88 -7.68 -27.35
N SER A 128 7.69 -6.61 -27.46
CA SER A 128 8.95 -6.66 -28.21
C SER A 128 10.08 -7.34 -27.43
N VAL A 129 9.98 -7.44 -26.11
CA VAL A 129 10.99 -8.00 -25.20
C VAL A 129 10.72 -9.49 -24.94
N ILE A 130 9.48 -9.83 -24.58
CA ILE A 130 9.05 -11.20 -24.27
C ILE A 130 8.65 -11.90 -25.58
N LYS A 131 9.58 -12.66 -26.14
CA LYS A 131 9.39 -13.32 -27.45
C LYS A 131 8.42 -14.49 -27.41
N ASP A 132 8.33 -15.20 -26.29
CA ASP A 132 7.38 -16.30 -26.13
C ASP A 132 5.96 -15.72 -25.99
N PRO A 133 5.03 -16.04 -26.91
CA PRO A 133 3.69 -15.45 -26.91
C PRO A 133 2.81 -15.93 -25.73
N ASP A 134 3.06 -17.11 -25.17
CA ASP A 134 2.33 -17.59 -23.99
C ASP A 134 2.86 -16.89 -22.72
N LEU A 135 4.18 -16.72 -22.60
CA LEU A 135 4.77 -15.94 -21.51
C LEU A 135 4.36 -14.47 -21.57
N TYR A 136 4.33 -13.87 -22.77
CA TYR A 136 3.82 -12.51 -22.94
C TYR A 136 2.34 -12.44 -22.55
N ARG A 137 1.54 -13.46 -22.84
CA ARG A 137 0.14 -13.50 -22.40
C ARG A 137 -0.01 -13.56 -20.88
N ILE A 138 0.83 -14.35 -20.20
CA ILE A 138 0.86 -14.35 -18.72
C ILE A 138 1.19 -12.95 -18.21
N PHE A 139 2.25 -12.33 -18.73
CA PHE A 139 2.62 -10.96 -18.35
C PHE A 139 1.47 -9.96 -18.62
N GLN A 140 0.88 -10.01 -19.81
CA GLN A 140 -0.23 -9.15 -20.21
C GLN A 140 -1.45 -9.31 -19.29
N ASN A 141 -1.77 -10.53 -18.86
CA ASN A 141 -2.90 -10.79 -17.97
C ASN A 141 -2.59 -10.40 -16.51
N SER A 142 -1.39 -10.71 -16.02
CA SER A 142 -1.04 -10.60 -14.60
C SER A 142 -0.55 -9.21 -14.19
N PHE A 143 0.27 -8.55 -15.02
CA PHE A 143 0.88 -7.27 -14.66
C PHE A 143 -0.14 -6.17 -14.33
N PRO A 144 -1.20 -5.92 -15.13
CA PRO A 144 -2.19 -4.91 -14.82
C PRO A 144 -3.33 -5.40 -13.91
N ASN A 145 -3.33 -6.65 -13.46
CA ASN A 145 -4.53 -7.25 -12.85
C ASN A 145 -5.05 -6.46 -11.65
N SER A 146 -4.17 -6.00 -10.76
CA SER A 146 -4.60 -5.17 -9.62
C SER A 146 -5.28 -3.87 -10.04
N LEU A 147 -4.82 -3.21 -11.11
CA LEU A 147 -5.48 -2.00 -11.63
C LEU A 147 -6.77 -2.32 -12.38
N ASP A 148 -6.78 -3.43 -13.11
CA ASP A 148 -7.92 -3.84 -13.90
C ASP A 148 -9.10 -4.29 -13.01
N THR A 149 -8.85 -4.90 -11.85
CA THR A 149 -9.90 -5.62 -11.10
C THR A 149 -9.97 -5.30 -9.61
N ALA A 150 -8.90 -4.82 -8.99
CA ALA A 150 -8.80 -4.74 -7.53
C ALA A 150 -8.96 -3.33 -6.95
N VAL A 151 -8.93 -2.27 -7.77
CA VAL A 151 -9.19 -0.89 -7.31
C VAL A 151 -10.69 -0.73 -7.09
N LYS A 152 -11.21 -1.32 -6.01
CA LYS A 152 -12.64 -1.43 -5.76
C LYS A 152 -13.30 -0.07 -5.55
N TRP A 153 -12.57 0.87 -4.94
CA TRP A 153 -13.02 2.26 -4.83
C TRP A 153 -11.83 3.22 -4.78
N LYS A 154 -12.00 4.38 -5.40
CA LYS A 154 -11.07 5.51 -5.34
C LYS A 154 -11.85 6.80 -5.16
N GLY A 155 -11.43 7.62 -4.22
CA GLY A 155 -12.07 8.89 -3.93
C GLY A 155 -11.22 9.78 -3.05
N VAL A 156 -11.89 10.59 -2.24
CA VAL A 156 -11.26 11.49 -1.27
C VAL A 156 -12.02 11.41 0.04
N ALA A 157 -11.39 11.85 1.12
CA ALA A 157 -12.05 11.95 2.43
C ALA A 157 -13.29 12.84 2.39
N ALA A 158 -14.34 12.45 3.13
CA ALA A 158 -15.58 13.22 3.19
C ALA A 158 -15.40 14.64 3.73
N ASN A 159 -14.45 14.83 4.64
CA ASN A 159 -14.14 16.10 5.30
C ASN A 159 -12.94 16.83 4.69
N ASN A 160 -12.23 16.23 3.73
CA ASN A 160 -11.04 16.83 3.12
C ASN A 160 -10.82 16.31 1.69
N SER A 161 -11.12 17.15 0.70
CA SER A 161 -11.01 16.79 -0.72
C SER A 161 -9.56 16.69 -1.24
N GLU A 162 -8.56 17.06 -0.42
CA GLU A 162 -7.14 16.87 -0.74
C GLU A 162 -6.62 15.50 -0.29
N GLU A 163 -7.31 14.83 0.64
CA GLU A 163 -6.92 13.51 1.13
C GLU A 163 -7.46 12.44 0.18
N GLU A 164 -6.64 12.07 -0.81
CA GLU A 164 -6.91 10.94 -1.70
C GLU A 164 -7.02 9.65 -0.89
N LEU A 165 -7.97 8.79 -1.26
CA LEU A 165 -8.19 7.47 -0.65
C LEU A 165 -8.36 6.44 -1.77
N THR A 166 -7.77 5.26 -1.57
CA THR A 166 -7.89 4.14 -2.52
C THR A 166 -8.05 2.84 -1.74
N PHE A 167 -9.20 2.20 -1.93
CA PHE A 167 -9.52 0.90 -1.36
C PHE A 167 -9.18 -0.17 -2.39
N LEU A 168 -8.12 -0.93 -2.10
CA LEU A 168 -7.56 -1.94 -2.97
C LEU A 168 -7.81 -3.32 -2.35
N ILE A 169 -8.65 -4.12 -2.99
CA ILE A 169 -9.03 -5.44 -2.47
C ILE A 169 -8.01 -6.51 -2.84
N THR A 170 -8.00 -7.64 -2.14
CA THR A 170 -7.08 -8.74 -2.44
C THR A 170 -7.42 -9.42 -3.77
N GLY A 171 -8.70 -9.46 -4.13
CA GLY A 171 -9.19 -10.01 -5.39
C GLY A 171 -10.66 -10.43 -5.27
N ASP A 172 -10.89 -11.69 -4.93
CA ASP A 172 -12.20 -12.30 -4.76
C ASP A 172 -12.89 -11.95 -3.43
N ILE A 173 -12.15 -11.37 -2.47
CA ILE A 173 -12.66 -10.91 -1.18
C ILE A 173 -12.77 -9.37 -1.20
N ASN A 174 -13.93 -8.81 -0.86
CA ASN A 174 -14.14 -7.36 -0.77
C ASN A 174 -13.61 -6.77 0.56
N ALA A 175 -12.33 -7.00 0.84
CA ALA A 175 -11.60 -6.46 1.97
C ALA A 175 -10.16 -6.14 1.58
N MET A 176 -9.54 -5.21 2.30
CA MET A 176 -8.19 -4.74 2.04
C MET A 176 -7.23 -5.23 3.11
N TRP A 177 -6.31 -6.12 2.74
CA TRP A 177 -5.15 -6.45 3.58
C TRP A 177 -4.08 -5.38 3.42
N LEU A 178 -3.46 -4.97 4.52
CA LEU A 178 -2.34 -4.00 4.47
C LEU A 178 -1.16 -4.57 3.66
N ARG A 179 -0.84 -5.85 3.87
CA ARG A 179 0.19 -6.60 3.12
C ARG A 179 -0.11 -6.62 1.63
N ASP A 180 -1.25 -7.17 1.25
CA ASP A 180 -1.62 -7.43 -0.13
C ASP A 180 -1.70 -6.13 -0.93
N SER A 181 -2.34 -5.11 -0.37
CA SER A 181 -2.47 -3.83 -1.05
C SER A 181 -1.13 -3.11 -1.25
N ALA A 182 -0.15 -3.28 -0.34
CA ALA A 182 1.20 -2.79 -0.57
C ALA A 182 1.93 -3.58 -1.68
N ASN A 183 1.85 -4.92 -1.64
CA ASN A 183 2.52 -5.80 -2.58
C ASN A 183 1.94 -5.72 -4.00
N GLN A 184 0.62 -5.55 -4.13
CA GLN A 184 -0.04 -5.30 -5.41
C GLN A 184 0.49 -4.02 -6.06
N MET A 185 0.72 -2.97 -5.27
CA MET A 185 1.26 -1.70 -5.76
C MET A 185 2.74 -1.81 -6.15
N GLN A 186 3.51 -2.69 -5.50
CA GLN A 186 4.95 -2.87 -5.72
C GLN A 186 5.31 -3.15 -7.19
N SER A 187 4.46 -3.89 -7.90
CA SER A 187 4.66 -4.19 -9.33
C SER A 187 4.74 -2.94 -10.20
N TYR A 188 4.11 -1.84 -9.77
CA TYR A 188 4.07 -0.58 -10.52
C TYR A 188 5.15 0.41 -10.09
N LEU A 189 5.91 0.13 -9.03
CA LEU A 189 6.92 1.03 -8.47
C LEU A 189 7.90 1.58 -9.53
N PRO A 190 8.43 0.78 -10.49
CA PRO A 190 9.34 1.29 -11.52
C PRO A 190 8.71 2.34 -12.45
N LEU A 191 7.38 2.42 -12.49
CA LEU A 191 6.61 3.35 -13.33
C LEU A 191 6.14 4.59 -12.56
N VAL A 192 6.30 4.61 -11.23
CA VAL A 192 5.86 5.72 -10.40
C VAL A 192 6.82 6.90 -10.56
N THR A 193 6.25 8.06 -10.83
CA THR A 193 6.96 9.35 -10.89
C THR A 193 6.16 10.40 -10.15
N ALA A 194 6.81 11.49 -9.73
CA ALA A 194 6.11 12.61 -9.11
C ALA A 194 5.05 13.17 -10.06
N ASN A 195 3.77 13.03 -9.69
CA ASN A 195 2.64 13.43 -10.52
C ASN A 195 1.44 13.83 -9.66
N SER A 196 0.88 15.02 -9.93
CA SER A 196 -0.26 15.59 -9.22
C SER A 196 -1.61 15.25 -9.84
N SER A 197 -1.64 14.56 -10.99
CA SER A 197 -2.88 14.12 -11.61
C SER A 197 -3.59 13.08 -10.74
N LYS A 198 -4.91 13.23 -10.59
CA LYS A 198 -5.76 12.30 -9.84
C LYS A 198 -5.82 10.91 -10.46
N ASP A 199 -5.47 10.77 -11.74
CA ASP A 199 -5.48 9.51 -12.47
C ASP A 199 -4.06 8.92 -12.62
N SER A 200 -3.07 9.49 -11.95
CA SER A 200 -1.70 8.97 -11.96
C SER A 200 -1.50 7.81 -10.98
N LEU A 201 -0.50 6.97 -11.25
CA LEU A 201 -0.03 5.97 -10.28
C LEU A 201 0.37 6.62 -8.94
N ALA A 202 0.95 7.83 -8.97
CA ALA A 202 1.31 8.55 -7.74
C ALA A 202 0.08 8.87 -6.88
N SER A 203 -1.04 9.27 -7.49
CA SER A 203 -2.34 9.46 -6.80
C SER A 203 -2.87 8.15 -6.22
N LEU A 204 -2.71 7.03 -6.93
CA LEU A 204 -3.10 5.72 -6.42
C LEU A 204 -2.28 5.33 -5.18
N TYR A 205 -0.96 5.53 -5.22
CA TYR A 205 -0.08 5.30 -4.07
C TYR A 205 -0.44 6.18 -2.87
N ARG A 206 -0.65 7.49 -3.07
CA ARG A 206 -1.09 8.39 -1.98
C ARG A 206 -2.41 7.94 -1.38
N GLY A 207 -3.35 7.53 -2.23
CA GLY A 207 -4.65 7.00 -1.82
C GLY A 207 -4.55 5.75 -0.96
N VAL A 208 -3.71 4.79 -1.34
CA VAL A 208 -3.47 3.56 -0.56
C VAL A 208 -2.79 3.92 0.77
N ILE A 209 -1.74 4.74 0.76
CA ILE A 209 -1.00 5.11 1.96
C ILE A 209 -1.89 5.85 2.98
N ASN A 210 -2.70 6.81 2.53
CA ASN A 210 -3.62 7.53 3.42
C ASN A 210 -4.66 6.59 4.04
N LEU A 211 -5.23 5.69 3.23
CA LEU A 211 -6.24 4.76 3.73
C LEU A 211 -5.63 3.74 4.70
N GLN A 212 -4.45 3.18 4.39
CA GLN A 212 -3.70 2.33 5.31
C GLN A 212 -3.33 3.08 6.61
N ALA A 213 -2.98 4.37 6.54
CA ALA A 213 -2.68 5.17 7.74
C ALA A 213 -3.90 5.28 8.68
N ARG A 214 -5.11 5.47 8.13
CA ARG A 214 -6.37 5.46 8.91
C ARG A 214 -6.58 4.12 9.62
N TYR A 215 -6.41 3.04 8.88
CA TYR A 215 -6.55 1.68 9.39
C TYR A 215 -5.55 1.34 10.51
N VAL A 216 -4.28 1.71 10.32
CA VAL A 216 -3.24 1.54 11.34
C VAL A 216 -3.54 2.37 12.59
N LEU A 217 -4.10 3.57 12.45
CA LEU A 217 -4.48 4.39 13.61
C LEU A 217 -5.63 3.80 14.40
N GLU A 218 -6.62 3.25 13.72
CA GLU A 218 -7.82 2.72 14.36
C GLU A 218 -7.59 1.32 14.95
N ALA A 219 -6.89 0.47 14.21
CA ALA A 219 -6.78 -0.96 14.53
C ALA A 219 -5.38 -1.52 14.19
N PRO A 220 -4.31 -1.09 14.89
CA PRO A 220 -2.94 -1.47 14.54
C PRO A 220 -2.62 -2.96 14.74
N HIS A 221 -3.52 -3.71 15.37
CA HIS A 221 -3.40 -5.15 15.54
C HIS A 221 -4.11 -5.96 14.45
N CYS A 222 -4.78 -5.31 13.50
CA CYS A 222 -5.58 -6.00 12.49
C CYS A 222 -4.88 -6.05 11.12
N ASN A 223 -4.99 -7.20 10.44
CA ASN A 223 -4.42 -7.42 9.13
C ASN A 223 -5.30 -6.87 7.99
N SER A 224 -6.63 -6.87 8.16
CA SER A 224 -7.55 -6.55 7.07
C SER A 224 -8.77 -5.70 7.43
N PHE A 225 -9.21 -4.91 6.46
CA PHE A 225 -10.13 -3.81 6.67
C PHE A 225 -11.28 -3.78 5.67
N GLN A 226 -12.41 -3.29 6.15
CA GLN A 226 -13.62 -3.06 5.38
C GLN A 226 -13.47 -1.81 4.49
N PRO A 227 -14.33 -1.66 3.46
CA PRO A 227 -14.36 -0.45 2.65
C PRO A 227 -14.51 0.83 3.51
N PRO A 228 -13.85 1.94 3.13
CA PRO A 228 -14.05 3.21 3.84
C PRO A 228 -15.50 3.67 3.69
N VAL A 229 -16.04 4.35 4.71
CA VAL A 229 -17.43 4.84 4.71
C VAL A 229 -17.76 5.71 3.49
N GLU A 230 -16.77 6.46 2.99
CA GLU A 230 -16.89 7.30 1.79
C GLU A 230 -17.18 6.50 0.51
N SER A 231 -16.89 5.20 0.51
CA SER A 231 -17.16 4.33 -0.64
C SER A 231 -18.62 3.97 -0.82
N GLY A 232 -19.42 4.00 0.26
CA GLY A 232 -20.78 3.48 0.28
C GLY A 232 -20.88 1.97 0.07
N ILE A 233 -19.75 1.25 0.03
CA ILE A 233 -19.71 -0.20 -0.06
C ILE A 233 -19.90 -0.77 1.35
N GLY A 234 -20.87 -1.67 1.51
CA GLY A 234 -21.14 -2.31 2.80
C GLY A 234 -20.02 -3.24 3.24
N PRO A 235 -19.90 -3.51 4.56
CA PRO A 235 -18.90 -4.44 5.09
C PRO A 235 -19.17 -5.87 4.59
N SER A 236 -18.08 -6.61 4.38
CA SER A 236 -18.13 -8.03 4.06
C SER A 236 -18.10 -8.87 5.34
N VAL A 237 -18.77 -10.02 5.33
CA VAL A 237 -18.77 -10.96 6.47
C VAL A 237 -17.71 -12.03 6.25
N ASN A 238 -16.73 -12.11 7.14
CA ASN A 238 -15.67 -13.12 7.08
C ASN A 238 -16.10 -14.46 7.69
N GLN A 239 -16.72 -14.43 8.88
CA GLN A 239 -17.06 -15.63 9.64
C GLN A 239 -18.51 -15.61 10.13
N VAL A 240 -19.11 -16.80 10.27
CA VAL A 240 -20.49 -16.95 10.81
C VAL A 240 -20.53 -16.64 12.31
N LEU A 241 -19.49 -17.06 13.05
CA LEU A 241 -19.31 -16.75 14.45
C LEU A 241 -18.24 -15.65 14.58
N PRO A 242 -18.44 -14.65 15.44
CA PRO A 242 -17.46 -13.58 15.62
C PRO A 242 -16.20 -14.10 16.32
N ASP A 243 -15.06 -13.59 15.88
CA ASP A 243 -13.79 -13.77 16.59
C ASP A 243 -13.78 -13.00 17.90
N VAL A 244 -13.01 -13.47 18.86
CA VAL A 244 -12.84 -12.83 20.17
C VAL A 244 -11.42 -12.34 20.29
N PHE A 245 -11.24 -11.03 20.33
CA PHE A 245 -9.91 -10.43 20.41
C PHE A 245 -9.86 -9.16 21.25
N THR A 246 -8.66 -8.80 21.69
CA THR A 246 -8.37 -7.58 22.42
C THR A 246 -7.21 -6.87 21.72
N PRO A 247 -7.22 -5.53 21.58
CA PRO A 247 -8.35 -4.63 21.88
C PRO A 247 -9.53 -4.88 20.94
N ASN A 248 -10.75 -4.67 21.45
CA ASN A 248 -11.96 -4.82 20.63
C ASN A 248 -12.09 -3.66 19.63
N VAL A 249 -12.40 -3.98 18.38
CA VAL A 249 -12.57 -3.02 17.29
C VAL A 249 -13.87 -3.32 16.54
N SER A 250 -14.47 -2.31 15.88
CA SER A 250 -15.72 -2.51 15.14
C SER A 250 -15.52 -3.41 13.91
N ASN A 251 -16.44 -4.36 13.72
CA ASN A 251 -16.53 -5.17 12.49
C ASN A 251 -16.98 -4.36 11.26
N ASP A 252 -17.45 -3.12 11.46
CA ASP A 252 -17.74 -2.19 10.36
C ASP A 252 -16.45 -1.59 9.79
N THR A 253 -15.37 -1.57 10.56
CA THR A 253 -14.04 -1.08 10.15
C THR A 253 -13.12 -2.24 9.75
N VAL A 254 -13.15 -3.32 10.52
CA VAL A 254 -12.20 -4.45 10.41
C VAL A 254 -12.88 -5.65 9.77
N PHE A 255 -12.21 -6.24 8.78
CA PHE A 255 -12.66 -7.51 8.17
C PHE A 255 -12.14 -8.71 8.96
N GLU A 256 -10.88 -8.66 9.38
CA GLU A 256 -10.23 -9.63 10.26
C GLU A 256 -9.14 -8.94 11.09
N CYS A 257 -8.99 -9.34 12.36
CA CYS A 257 -8.00 -8.75 13.26
C CYS A 257 -6.90 -9.73 13.68
N LYS A 258 -6.37 -10.52 12.74
CA LYS A 258 -5.20 -11.35 13.00
C LYS A 258 -3.95 -10.46 13.03
N TYR A 259 -3.27 -10.41 14.18
CA TYR A 259 -2.09 -9.56 14.31
C TYR A 259 -0.87 -10.17 13.64
N GLU A 260 -0.43 -9.47 12.61
CA GLU A 260 0.66 -9.83 11.72
C GLU A 260 1.65 -8.67 11.67
N LEU A 261 2.88 -8.90 12.15
CA LEU A 261 3.91 -7.87 12.17
C LEU A 261 4.20 -7.31 10.76
N ASP A 262 4.08 -8.15 9.73
CA ASP A 262 4.28 -7.74 8.34
C ASP A 262 3.20 -6.76 7.84
N SER A 263 2.00 -6.74 8.42
CA SER A 263 0.96 -5.77 8.04
C SER A 263 1.40 -4.33 8.33
N LEU A 264 2.07 -4.10 9.47
CA LEU A 264 2.66 -2.80 9.80
C LEU A 264 3.92 -2.53 8.97
N ALA A 265 4.71 -3.55 8.66
CA ALA A 265 5.88 -3.42 7.79
C ALA A 265 5.49 -3.03 6.36
N ALA A 266 4.40 -3.59 5.83
CA ALA A 266 3.87 -3.31 4.50
C ALA A 266 3.47 -1.83 4.34
N PHE A 267 2.82 -1.25 5.36
CA PHE A 267 2.51 0.19 5.40
C PHE A 267 3.77 1.07 5.33
N LEU A 268 4.82 0.70 6.06
CA LEU A 268 6.10 1.41 6.02
C LEU A 268 6.83 1.22 4.68
N GLU A 269 6.72 0.05 4.08
CA GLU A 269 7.31 -0.28 2.79
C GLU A 269 6.68 0.55 1.67
N ILE A 270 5.35 0.50 1.49
CA ILE A 270 4.68 1.28 0.43
C ILE A 270 4.95 2.79 0.57
N SER A 271 4.97 3.29 1.82
CA SER A 271 5.33 4.68 2.13
C SER A 271 6.75 5.00 1.65
N THR A 272 7.69 4.11 1.95
CA THR A 272 9.09 4.28 1.56
C THR A 272 9.27 4.22 0.04
N ASN A 273 8.60 3.29 -0.62
CA ASN A 273 8.64 3.08 -2.05
C ASN A 273 8.10 4.32 -2.79
N TYR A 274 6.96 4.87 -2.34
CA TYR A 274 6.43 6.12 -2.88
C TYR A 274 7.43 7.28 -2.74
N TYR A 275 8.02 7.45 -1.55
CA TYR A 275 8.98 8.53 -1.32
C TYR A 275 10.22 8.39 -2.21
N GLN A 276 10.74 7.18 -2.38
CA GLN A 276 11.92 6.95 -3.21
C GLN A 276 11.66 7.22 -4.69
N ALA A 277 10.47 6.86 -5.19
CA ALA A 277 10.10 7.07 -6.59
C ALA A 277 9.78 8.54 -6.91
N THR A 278 9.21 9.29 -5.96
CA THR A 278 8.67 10.63 -6.23
C THR A 278 9.44 11.77 -5.58
N GLY A 279 10.12 11.53 -4.46
CA GLY A 279 10.71 12.58 -3.62
C GLY A 279 9.69 13.45 -2.87
N ASP A 280 8.39 13.13 -2.94
CA ASP A 280 7.28 13.91 -2.36
C ASP A 280 7.23 13.77 -0.83
N ILE A 281 8.10 14.50 -0.15
CA ILE A 281 8.18 14.51 1.32
C ILE A 281 7.01 15.24 1.97
N ASP A 282 6.44 16.23 1.27
CA ASP A 282 5.40 17.09 1.81
C ASP A 282 4.09 16.32 2.01
N PHE A 283 3.80 15.35 1.13
CA PHE A 283 2.68 14.42 1.30
C PHE A 283 2.61 13.82 2.70
N PHE A 284 3.72 13.31 3.24
CA PHE A 284 3.77 12.62 4.54
C PHE A 284 3.45 13.52 5.75
N ARG A 285 3.39 14.84 5.56
CA ARG A 285 3.10 15.82 6.61
C ARG A 285 1.67 16.35 6.58
N LYS A 286 0.92 16.07 5.51
CA LYS A 286 -0.39 16.70 5.27
C LYS A 286 -1.52 16.07 6.08
N PHE A 287 -1.46 14.75 6.26
CA PHE A 287 -2.55 13.97 6.86
C PHE A 287 -2.02 13.12 8.02
N GLN A 288 -2.60 11.94 8.20
CA GLN A 288 -2.43 11.09 9.37
C GLN A 288 -1.18 10.20 9.38
N TRP A 289 -0.32 10.28 8.38
CA TRP A 289 0.83 9.38 8.25
C TRP A 289 1.78 9.42 9.46
N VAL A 290 2.12 10.62 9.96
CA VAL A 290 3.03 10.75 11.11
C VAL A 290 2.43 10.07 12.35
N ASP A 291 1.14 10.25 12.58
CA ASP A 291 0.45 9.65 13.72
C ASP A 291 0.38 8.13 13.55
N ALA A 292 0.10 7.64 12.35
CA ALA A 292 0.12 6.21 12.05
C ALA A 292 1.49 5.58 12.32
N VAL A 293 2.60 6.23 11.94
CA VAL A 293 3.94 5.72 12.25
C VAL A 293 4.22 5.73 13.77
N ASN A 294 3.76 6.75 14.50
CA ASN A 294 3.85 6.74 15.95
C ASN A 294 3.06 5.56 16.56
N THR A 295 1.88 5.25 16.02
CA THR A 295 1.08 4.08 16.42
C THR A 295 1.78 2.77 16.10
N VAL A 296 2.45 2.64 14.95
CA VAL A 296 3.30 1.46 14.63
C VAL A 296 4.37 1.28 15.69
N ILE A 297 5.10 2.34 16.05
CA ILE A 297 6.14 2.27 17.08
C ILE A 297 5.55 1.88 18.43
N ALA A 298 4.48 2.55 18.87
CA ALA A 298 3.84 2.24 20.15
C ALA A 298 3.31 0.80 20.21
N THR A 299 2.73 0.31 19.12
CA THR A 299 2.21 -1.06 19.01
C THR A 299 3.34 -2.08 19.08
N THR A 300 4.40 -1.87 18.30
CA THR A 300 5.56 -2.78 18.28
C THR A 300 6.33 -2.78 19.60
N GLU A 301 6.47 -1.63 20.26
CA GLU A 301 7.05 -1.53 21.61
C GLU A 301 6.21 -2.27 22.66
N ALA A 302 4.88 -2.14 22.62
CA ALA A 302 3.98 -2.85 23.53
C ALA A 302 4.08 -4.38 23.37
N LEU A 303 4.39 -4.86 22.16
CA LEU A 303 4.52 -6.28 21.82
C LEU A 303 5.91 -6.87 22.08
N LEU A 304 6.81 -6.13 22.72
CA LEU A 304 8.08 -6.66 23.26
C LEU A 304 7.88 -7.42 24.58
N VAL A 305 6.69 -7.34 25.19
CA VAL A 305 6.39 -7.98 26.48
C VAL A 305 6.38 -9.51 26.37
N GLY A 306 6.99 -10.19 27.35
CA GLY A 306 6.95 -11.66 27.48
C GLY A 306 5.59 -12.16 27.97
N THR A 307 5.30 -13.45 27.77
CA THR A 307 4.01 -14.04 28.18
C THR A 307 3.87 -14.15 29.71
N TYR A 308 4.95 -14.50 30.40
CA TYR A 308 4.96 -14.70 31.85
C TYR A 308 5.99 -13.78 32.52
N ALA A 309 5.64 -13.25 33.69
CA ALA A 309 6.56 -12.56 34.57
C ALA A 309 7.49 -13.56 35.29
N SER A 310 8.56 -13.05 35.90
CA SER A 310 9.55 -13.85 36.63
C SER A 310 8.99 -14.68 37.80
N ASN A 311 7.83 -14.28 38.35
CA ASN A 311 7.11 -15.02 39.39
C ASN A 311 6.11 -16.06 38.85
N GLY A 312 6.06 -16.27 37.52
CA GLY A 312 5.15 -17.19 36.85
C GLY A 312 3.74 -16.66 36.57
N SER A 313 3.40 -15.42 36.97
CA SER A 313 2.10 -14.82 36.62
C SER A 313 2.04 -14.44 35.14
N VAL A 314 0.86 -14.52 34.54
CA VAL A 314 0.63 -14.10 33.15
C VAL A 314 0.69 -12.57 33.05
N ASN A 315 1.50 -12.05 32.13
CA ASN A 315 1.54 -10.62 31.84
C ASN A 315 0.27 -10.19 31.11
N VAL A 316 -0.13 -8.92 31.29
CA VAL A 316 -1.16 -8.32 30.44
C VAL A 316 -0.58 -8.13 29.05
N LEU A 317 -1.14 -8.83 28.07
CA LEU A 317 -0.72 -8.72 26.68
C LEU A 317 -1.54 -7.64 25.97
N PRO A 318 -0.92 -6.85 25.08
CA PRO A 318 -1.63 -5.82 24.31
C PRO A 318 -2.58 -6.41 23.27
N TYR A 319 -2.40 -7.69 22.92
CA TYR A 319 -3.20 -8.41 21.95
C TYR A 319 -3.50 -9.85 22.39
N THR A 320 -4.76 -10.27 22.19
CA THR A 320 -5.20 -11.66 22.30
C THR A 320 -6.20 -11.97 21.20
N TRP A 321 -6.29 -13.22 20.77
CA TRP A 321 -7.20 -13.63 19.69
C TRP A 321 -7.64 -15.09 19.79
N GLU A 322 -8.93 -15.34 19.68
CA GLU A 322 -9.54 -16.66 19.65
C GLU A 322 -10.62 -16.75 18.57
N ARG A 323 -10.63 -17.86 17.84
CA ARG A 323 -11.66 -18.21 16.87
C ARG A 323 -12.26 -19.57 17.22
N THR A 324 -13.57 -19.72 17.04
CA THR A 324 -14.21 -21.04 17.06
C THR A 324 -14.02 -21.71 15.71
N THR A 325 -13.12 -22.69 15.64
CA THR A 325 -12.68 -23.30 14.37
C THR A 325 -12.21 -24.74 14.59
N THR A 326 -12.22 -25.54 13.52
CA THR A 326 -11.62 -26.88 13.48
C THR A 326 -10.17 -26.87 13.02
N SER A 327 -9.66 -25.73 12.52
CA SER A 327 -8.25 -25.56 12.15
C SER A 327 -7.44 -25.00 13.31
N ALA A 328 -6.37 -25.69 13.70
CA ALA A 328 -5.49 -25.24 14.78
C ALA A 328 -4.72 -23.95 14.43
N THR A 329 -4.50 -23.67 13.13
CA THR A 329 -3.78 -22.46 12.70
C THR A 329 -4.64 -21.20 12.71
N GLU A 330 -5.97 -21.36 12.81
CA GLU A 330 -6.95 -20.28 12.73
C GLU A 330 -7.28 -19.66 14.10
N THR A 331 -6.63 -20.11 15.17
CA THR A 331 -6.80 -19.61 16.54
C THR A 331 -5.48 -19.62 17.30
N LEU A 332 -5.41 -18.95 18.45
CA LEU A 332 -4.23 -18.95 19.32
C LEU A 332 -4.47 -19.80 20.56
N ASP A 333 -3.44 -20.55 20.97
CA ASP A 333 -3.42 -21.30 22.21
C ASP A 333 -3.34 -20.37 23.44
N ASN A 334 -3.30 -20.96 24.64
CA ASN A 334 -3.13 -20.23 25.91
C ASN A 334 -4.20 -19.14 26.16
N SER A 335 -5.46 -19.48 25.84
CA SER A 335 -6.63 -18.57 25.87
C SER A 335 -6.38 -17.30 25.06
N GLY A 336 -6.09 -17.49 23.78
CA GLY A 336 -5.87 -16.40 22.84
C GLY A 336 -4.53 -15.69 22.95
N ARG A 337 -3.63 -16.16 23.83
CA ARG A 337 -2.35 -15.51 24.07
C ARG A 337 -1.26 -16.02 23.18
N GLY A 338 -1.43 -17.16 22.51
CA GLY A 338 -0.37 -17.80 21.72
C GLY A 338 0.69 -18.48 22.59
N ASN A 339 1.58 -19.22 21.91
CA ASN A 339 2.74 -19.88 22.50
C ASN A 339 3.56 -18.94 23.41
N PRO A 340 4.05 -19.40 24.58
CA PRO A 340 4.83 -18.58 25.49
C PRO A 340 6.08 -17.98 24.87
N VAL A 341 6.33 -16.69 25.15
CA VAL A 341 7.47 -15.94 24.64
C VAL A 341 8.27 -15.33 25.81
N GLN A 342 9.60 -15.32 25.67
CA GLN A 342 10.50 -14.71 26.65
C GLN A 342 10.59 -13.20 26.45
N ASP A 343 10.65 -12.44 27.54
CA ASP A 343 10.93 -11.01 27.53
C ASP A 343 12.42 -10.71 27.27
N GLY A 344 12.73 -9.45 26.93
CA GLY A 344 14.13 -8.99 26.82
C GLY A 344 14.93 -9.51 25.63
N THR A 345 14.30 -10.21 24.67
CA THR A 345 14.96 -10.70 23.45
C THR A 345 15.24 -9.58 22.44
N GLY A 346 14.52 -8.45 22.54
CA GLY A 346 14.53 -7.39 21.54
C GLY A 346 13.72 -7.69 20.28
N LEU A 347 13.10 -8.88 20.19
CA LEU A 347 12.22 -9.26 19.10
C LEU A 347 10.79 -8.80 19.38
N ILE A 348 10.11 -8.33 18.33
CA ILE A 348 8.69 -7.99 18.39
C ILE A 348 7.90 -9.28 18.12
N ARG A 349 6.91 -9.55 18.96
CA ARG A 349 6.00 -10.69 18.75
C ARG A 349 5.17 -10.51 17.48
N SER A 350 4.84 -11.61 16.81
CA SER A 350 3.73 -11.69 15.84
C SER A 350 2.82 -12.85 16.25
N ALA A 351 1.51 -12.68 16.16
CA ALA A 351 0.56 -13.74 16.51
C ALA A 351 0.31 -14.68 15.32
N PHE A 352 0.21 -14.10 14.13
CA PHE A 352 0.02 -14.78 12.86
C PHE A 352 1.19 -14.50 11.91
N ARG A 353 1.28 -15.31 10.87
CA ARG A 353 2.22 -15.22 9.76
C ARG A 353 1.58 -14.47 8.58
N PRO A 354 2.36 -14.08 7.56
CA PRO A 354 1.82 -13.57 6.30
C PRO A 354 0.86 -14.53 5.56
N SER A 355 0.75 -15.79 5.98
CA SER A 355 -0.24 -16.75 5.47
C SER A 355 -1.58 -16.71 6.21
N ASP A 356 -1.74 -15.77 7.15
CA ASP A 356 -2.85 -15.68 8.11
C ASP A 356 -2.94 -16.89 9.08
N ASP A 357 -1.94 -17.78 9.10
CA ASP A 357 -1.84 -18.91 10.04
C ASP A 357 -1.10 -18.51 11.33
N SER A 358 -1.53 -19.06 12.47
CA SER A 358 -0.87 -18.84 13.76
C SER A 358 0.55 -19.42 13.82
N TRP A 359 1.41 -18.77 14.62
CA TRP A 359 2.77 -19.24 14.85
C TRP A 359 2.81 -20.49 15.74
N VAL A 360 3.30 -21.61 15.19
CA VAL A 360 3.32 -22.91 15.90
C VAL A 360 4.57 -23.11 16.79
N SER A 361 5.64 -22.32 16.63
CA SER A 361 6.82 -22.19 17.52
C SER A 361 7.79 -21.20 16.89
N PHE A 362 8.63 -20.51 17.69
CA PHE A 362 9.61 -19.53 17.20
C PHE A 362 10.64 -20.16 16.24
N TYR A 363 10.38 -20.02 14.95
CA TYR A 363 11.42 -20.01 13.93
C TYR A 363 11.11 -18.84 13.00
N ALA A 364 11.57 -17.65 13.35
CA ALA A 364 11.38 -16.45 12.54
C ALA A 364 12.42 -16.39 11.42
N PRO A 365 12.04 -16.45 10.13
CA PRO A 365 12.94 -16.06 9.04
C PRO A 365 12.91 -14.54 8.78
N ASP A 366 12.00 -13.78 9.41
CA ASP A 366 11.67 -12.41 8.97
C ASP A 366 12.59 -11.29 9.49
N LEU A 367 13.73 -11.64 10.08
CA LEU A 367 14.83 -10.70 10.30
C LEU A 367 16.05 -11.19 9.53
N ALA A 368 15.92 -11.27 8.21
CA ALA A 368 17.08 -11.36 7.33
C ALA A 368 17.89 -10.06 7.47
N SER A 369 19.02 -10.19 8.16
CA SER A 369 20.13 -9.25 8.10
C SER A 369 20.53 -8.99 6.65
N ASN A 370 20.37 -7.75 6.19
CA ASN A 370 21.18 -7.14 5.13
C ASN A 370 21.37 -5.66 5.42
#